data_AF-B8J8B5-F1
#
_entry.id   AF-B8J8B5-F1
#
_cell.length_a   1.000
_cell.length_b   1.000
_cell.length_c   1.000
_cell.angle_alpha   90.00
_cell.angle_beta   90.00
_cell.angle_gamma   90.00
#
_symmetry.space_group_name_H-M   'P 1'
#
loop_
_entity.id
_entity.type
_entity.pdbx_description
1 polymer ?
#
loop_
_entity_poly.entity_id
_entity_poly.type
_entity_poly.pdbx_seq_one_letter_code
_entity_poly.pdbx_strand_id
1 'polypeptide(L)'
;MVRAMPVAPLAAFLALALAATPQPPAEGARVASVPEAAGGVVITALPPPPSKVVRTTKTYGTVTLDHAAHLARKISCKSCHGNGAVTKIVFTPRQAHETCRSCHVQIAKGPTDCRGCHVVPVKEPPVVAEAAPAPKAGAVIRAGEARPVMTLPPSAGAPAAVAVTRSGTAAPLVQVPAGEGDAAPALAPFVRTLEAGLSVLGGTGQDLVAGPSVRLTSHYDRALLAHSLDWVGGRDRGHVLFMVGGGAELPVHERVSLQLLGIGGVDAAGSTVVLMPALGARVGLAWRRAVPWMDTLTFSFSGVSDLVRRRDDLGAREGGAMFAFSVTSGYRLERFAR
;
A
#
# COMPACT_ATOMS: atom_id res chain seq x y z
N MET A 1 -46.78 10.94 20.37
CA MET A 1 -45.44 11.43 20.77
C MET A 1 -44.41 10.80 19.85
N VAL A 2 -43.79 11.57 18.95
CA VAL A 2 -42.76 11.06 18.03
C VAL A 2 -41.40 11.15 18.73
N ARG A 3 -40.68 10.03 18.83
CA ARG A 3 -39.39 9.96 19.54
C ARG A 3 -38.26 10.09 18.52
N ALA A 4 -37.55 11.22 18.53
CA ALA A 4 -36.41 11.43 17.66
C ALA A 4 -35.26 10.46 18.01
N MET A 5 -34.64 9.85 17.00
CA MET A 5 -33.40 9.08 17.15
C MET A 5 -32.17 9.98 16.92
N PRO A 6 -31.07 9.77 17.67
CA PRO A 6 -29.87 10.58 17.52
C PRO A 6 -29.06 10.18 16.28
N VAL A 7 -28.68 11.16 15.47
CA VAL A 7 -27.70 11.01 14.39
C VAL A 7 -26.31 11.30 14.95
N ALA A 8 -25.38 10.35 14.82
CA ALA A 8 -23.98 10.46 15.24
C ALA A 8 -23.06 9.85 14.15
N PRO A 9 -21.82 10.32 13.99
CA PRO A 9 -21.49 11.01 12.75
C PRO A 9 -20.74 10.20 11.69
N LEU A 10 -21.07 10.48 10.43
CA LEU A 10 -20.51 9.91 9.20
C LEU A 10 -19.03 10.30 8.90
N ALA A 11 -18.31 10.87 9.86
CA ALA A 11 -17.09 11.66 9.62
C ALA A 11 -15.77 10.86 9.54
N ALA A 12 -15.77 9.57 9.91
CA ALA A 12 -14.54 8.80 10.11
C ALA A 12 -13.98 8.09 8.86
N PHE A 13 -14.77 7.92 7.79
CA PHE A 13 -14.38 7.08 6.64
C PHE A 13 -13.81 7.84 5.42
N LEU A 14 -13.87 9.17 5.40
CA LEU A 14 -13.48 9.97 4.21
C LEU A 14 -11.95 10.11 4.03
N ALA A 15 -11.14 9.68 5.00
CA ALA A 15 -9.70 9.95 5.04
C ALA A 15 -8.80 8.93 4.29
N LEU A 16 -9.33 7.79 3.84
CA LEU A 16 -8.50 6.67 3.36
C LEU A 16 -8.36 6.55 1.82
N ALA A 17 -9.03 7.41 1.05
CA ALA A 17 -9.13 7.25 -0.41
C ALA A 17 -8.10 8.08 -1.24
N LEU A 18 -7.22 8.86 -0.61
CA LEU A 18 -6.40 9.86 -1.32
C LEU A 18 -4.98 9.43 -1.72
N ALA A 19 -4.51 8.25 -1.30
CA ALA A 19 -3.09 7.86 -1.32
C ALA A 19 -2.76 6.60 -2.15
N ALA A 20 -3.17 6.58 -3.42
CA ALA A 20 -2.65 5.61 -4.40
C ALA A 20 -2.68 6.20 -5.83
N THR A 21 -1.51 6.56 -6.37
CA THR A 21 -1.31 6.90 -7.79
C THR A 21 -0.24 5.98 -8.38
N PRO A 22 -0.56 5.09 -9.33
CA PRO A 22 0.44 4.38 -10.11
C PRO A 22 0.99 5.29 -11.22
N GLN A 23 2.31 5.23 -11.45
CA GLN A 23 2.94 5.83 -12.64
C GLN A 23 2.86 4.85 -13.83
N PRO A 24 2.53 5.32 -15.05
CA PRO A 24 2.62 4.49 -16.25
C PRO A 24 4.08 4.33 -16.73
N PRO A 25 4.43 3.20 -17.37
CA PRO A 25 5.72 3.03 -18.04
C PRO A 25 5.78 3.81 -19.37
N ALA A 26 6.98 4.13 -19.83
CA ALA A 26 7.20 4.78 -21.13
C ALA A 26 6.96 3.80 -22.29
N GLU A 27 6.33 4.30 -23.35
CA GLU A 27 5.96 3.53 -24.55
C GLU A 27 7.06 3.56 -25.60
N GLY A 28 7.32 2.44 -26.29
CA GLY A 28 8.36 2.42 -27.34
C GLY A 28 8.91 1.06 -27.79
N ALA A 29 8.09 0.06 -28.07
CA ALA A 29 8.53 -1.12 -28.83
C ALA A 29 7.39 -1.71 -29.68
N ARG A 30 7.71 -2.06 -30.94
CA ARG A 30 6.74 -2.53 -31.94
C ARG A 30 6.27 -3.96 -31.66
N VAL A 31 5.07 -4.27 -32.14
CA VAL A 31 4.48 -5.61 -32.14
C VAL A 31 5.42 -6.62 -32.78
N ALA A 32 5.85 -7.61 -31.99
CA ALA A 32 6.42 -8.87 -32.45
C ALA A 32 5.70 -10.01 -31.74
N SER A 33 5.41 -11.08 -32.47
CA SER A 33 4.62 -12.23 -32.04
C SER A 33 5.20 -12.93 -30.82
N VAL A 34 4.32 -13.33 -29.89
CA VAL A 34 4.64 -14.11 -28.68
C VAL A 34 5.02 -15.55 -29.03
N PRO A 35 6.17 -16.06 -28.53
CA PRO A 35 6.29 -17.43 -28.07
C PRO A 35 6.19 -17.49 -26.54
N GLU A 36 5.43 -18.45 -26.04
CA GLU A 36 5.21 -18.66 -24.62
C GLU A 36 6.45 -19.26 -23.93
N ALA A 37 7.17 -18.47 -23.13
CA ALA A 37 8.25 -18.98 -22.29
C ALA A 37 8.55 -18.08 -21.07
N ALA A 38 8.60 -18.71 -19.89
CA ALA A 38 9.26 -18.28 -18.65
C ALA A 38 8.99 -16.87 -18.09
N GLY A 39 8.26 -16.81 -16.97
CA GLY A 39 8.20 -15.61 -16.12
C GLY A 39 9.55 -15.32 -15.45
N GLY A 40 10.00 -14.06 -15.54
CA GLY A 40 11.21 -13.56 -14.87
C GLY A 40 10.98 -12.16 -14.33
N VAL A 41 10.64 -12.05 -13.03
CA VAL A 41 10.59 -10.75 -12.34
C VAL A 41 12.03 -10.29 -12.11
N VAL A 42 12.42 -9.18 -12.74
CA VAL A 42 13.73 -8.56 -12.52
C VAL A 42 13.76 -7.96 -11.11
N ILE A 43 14.33 -8.70 -10.15
CA ILE A 43 14.57 -8.18 -8.81
C ILE A 43 15.82 -7.31 -8.85
N THR A 44 15.62 -5.99 -8.94
CA THR A 44 16.67 -5.02 -8.61
C THR A 44 17.06 -5.24 -7.16
N ALA A 45 18.31 -5.61 -6.90
CA ALA A 45 18.78 -5.94 -5.56
C ALA A 45 18.61 -4.74 -4.61
N LEU A 46 17.77 -4.92 -3.58
CA LEU A 46 17.58 -3.94 -2.53
C LEU A 46 18.89 -3.69 -1.77
N PRO A 47 19.15 -2.46 -1.29
CA PRO A 47 20.30 -2.20 -0.43
C PRO A 47 20.21 -3.05 0.85
N PRO A 48 21.34 -3.54 1.39
CA PRO A 48 21.34 -4.43 2.54
C PRO A 48 20.63 -3.78 3.74
N PRO A 49 19.75 -4.50 4.46
CA PRO A 49 18.98 -3.93 5.54
C PRO A 49 19.88 -3.47 6.69
N PRO A 50 19.62 -2.30 7.31
CA PRO A 50 20.36 -1.89 8.50
C PRO A 50 20.04 -2.85 9.64
N SER A 51 21.08 -3.34 10.33
CA SER A 51 20.93 -4.32 11.42
C SER A 51 20.21 -3.73 12.65
N LYS A 52 20.56 -2.50 13.05
CA LYS A 52 19.91 -1.75 14.11
C LYS A 52 19.66 -0.30 13.69
N VAL A 53 18.52 0.25 14.08
CA VAL A 53 18.13 1.65 13.86
C VAL A 53 17.92 2.31 15.22
N VAL A 54 18.86 3.19 15.60
CA VAL A 54 18.83 3.92 16.87
C VAL A 54 18.17 5.28 16.67
N ARG A 55 17.26 5.67 17.57
CA ARG A 55 16.56 6.96 17.55
C ARG A 55 16.55 7.59 18.95
N THR A 56 17.33 8.64 19.12
CA THR A 56 17.29 9.50 20.31
C THR A 56 16.03 10.35 20.28
N THR A 57 15.28 10.38 21.38
CA THR A 57 14.12 11.25 21.56
C THR A 57 14.46 12.41 22.50
N LYS A 58 13.80 13.56 22.31
CA LYS A 58 14.14 14.80 23.02
C LYS A 58 13.94 14.71 24.55
N THR A 59 12.98 13.91 25.00
CA THR A 59 12.50 13.92 26.40
C THR A 59 12.52 12.55 27.07
N TYR A 60 12.54 11.46 26.29
CA TYR A 60 12.36 10.09 26.78
C TYR A 60 13.51 9.18 26.35
N GLY A 61 14.75 9.66 26.35
CA GLY A 61 15.92 8.84 26.03
C GLY A 61 15.91 8.23 24.63
N THR A 62 16.56 7.09 24.47
CA THR A 62 16.86 6.46 23.18
C THR A 62 16.07 5.18 22.97
N VAL A 63 15.48 5.04 21.78
CA VAL A 63 14.82 3.81 21.31
C VAL A 63 15.72 3.12 20.30
N THR A 64 15.93 1.81 20.43
CA THR A 64 16.70 1.02 19.45
C THR A 64 15.82 -0.05 18.82
N LEU A 65 15.62 0.03 17.51
CA LEU A 65 14.94 -0.99 16.72
C LEU A 65 15.99 -1.97 16.18
N ASP A 66 15.95 -3.24 16.62
CA ASP A 66 16.80 -4.30 16.10
C ASP A 66 16.09 -5.02 14.93
N HIS A 67 16.48 -4.69 13.70
CA HIS A 67 15.82 -5.19 12.49
C HIS A 67 16.03 -6.71 12.32
N ALA A 68 17.24 -7.19 12.65
CA ALA A 68 17.56 -8.61 12.61
C ALA A 68 16.68 -9.42 13.58
N ALA A 69 16.43 -8.91 14.79
CA ALA A 69 15.53 -9.55 15.75
C ALA A 69 14.07 -9.62 15.28
N HIS A 70 13.59 -8.65 14.49
CA HIS A 70 12.24 -8.68 13.91
C HIS A 70 12.15 -9.65 12.73
N LEU A 71 13.15 -9.70 11.86
CA LEU A 71 13.24 -10.65 10.76
C LEU A 71 13.37 -12.11 11.26
N ALA A 72 14.18 -12.35 12.30
CA ALA A 72 14.30 -13.67 12.94
C ALA A 72 12.97 -14.16 13.55
N ARG A 73 12.08 -13.24 13.93
CA ARG A 73 10.71 -13.53 14.40
C ARG A 73 9.70 -13.68 13.26
N LYS A 74 10.15 -13.71 12.00
CA LYS A 74 9.33 -13.80 10.78
C LYS A 74 8.31 -12.66 10.62
N ILE A 75 8.60 -11.48 11.18
CA ILE A 75 7.77 -10.29 10.97
C ILE A 75 7.91 -9.83 9.52
N SER A 76 6.78 -9.57 8.85
CA SER A 76 6.80 -9.21 7.42
C SER A 76 7.34 -7.80 7.18
N CYS A 77 8.06 -7.57 6.09
CA CYS A 77 8.53 -6.23 5.71
C CYS A 77 7.36 -5.23 5.61
N LYS A 78 6.21 -5.68 5.11
CA LYS A 78 4.96 -4.92 4.99
C LYS A 78 4.42 -4.43 6.34
N SER A 79 4.67 -5.14 7.44
CA SER A 79 4.26 -4.75 8.79
C SER A 79 4.90 -3.43 9.26
N CYS A 80 5.98 -2.99 8.62
CA CYS A 80 6.62 -1.70 8.90
C CYS A 80 6.68 -0.78 7.67
N HIS A 81 6.97 -1.31 6.48
CA HIS A 81 7.18 -0.52 5.25
C HIS A 81 5.94 -0.40 4.35
N GLY A 82 4.83 -1.06 4.67
CA GLY A 82 3.60 -1.02 3.86
C GLY A 82 3.66 -1.87 2.58
N ASN A 83 2.79 -1.57 1.62
CA ASN A 83 2.65 -2.32 0.35
C ASN A 83 3.63 -1.89 -0.76
N GLY A 84 4.51 -0.92 -0.50
CA GLY A 84 5.41 -0.34 -1.50
C GLY A 84 6.82 -0.93 -1.48
N ALA A 85 7.70 -0.36 -2.30
CA ALA A 85 9.13 -0.62 -2.21
C ALA A 85 9.65 -0.26 -0.79
N VAL A 86 10.52 -1.11 -0.24
CA VAL A 86 11.10 -0.92 1.09
C VAL A 86 12.01 0.31 1.08
N THR A 87 11.52 1.40 1.66
CA THR A 87 12.23 2.68 1.79
C THR A 87 12.45 3.05 3.26
N LYS A 88 13.31 4.04 3.51
CA LYS A 88 13.62 4.55 4.86
C LYS A 88 12.40 5.23 5.47
N ILE A 89 11.77 4.57 6.44
CA ILE A 89 10.61 5.12 7.17
C ILE A 89 11.05 6.27 8.10
N VAL A 90 10.23 7.32 8.15
CA VAL A 90 10.30 8.37 9.18
C VAL A 90 9.03 8.28 10.01
N PHE A 91 9.14 7.77 11.24
CA PHE A 91 8.03 7.72 12.18
C PHE A 91 7.93 9.01 13.00
N THR A 92 6.73 9.56 13.11
CA THR A 92 6.37 10.45 14.23
C THR A 92 6.24 9.64 15.53
N PRO A 93 6.35 10.26 16.72
CA PRO A 93 6.17 9.56 17.99
C PRO A 93 4.83 8.84 18.12
N ARG A 94 3.76 9.40 17.54
CA ARG A 94 2.43 8.79 17.51
C ARG A 94 2.43 7.51 16.68
N GLN A 95 2.92 7.57 15.43
CA GLN A 95 3.01 6.40 14.55
C GLN A 95 3.90 5.31 15.15
N ALA A 96 5.01 5.67 15.81
CA ALA A 96 5.86 4.68 16.48
C ALA A 96 5.12 3.92 17.59
N HIS A 97 4.30 4.58 18.41
CA HIS A 97 3.47 3.90 19.40
C HIS A 97 2.34 3.09 18.74
N GLU A 98 1.67 3.64 17.73
CA GLU A 98 0.58 2.96 17.01
C GLU A 98 1.06 1.74 16.21
N THR A 99 2.31 1.71 15.73
CA THR A 99 2.89 0.58 14.98
C THR A 99 3.63 -0.41 15.89
N CYS A 100 4.59 0.04 16.69
CA CYS A 100 5.47 -0.86 17.45
C CYS A 100 4.76 -1.45 18.67
N ARG A 101 4.12 -0.61 19.49
CA ARG A 101 3.47 -1.06 20.73
C ARG A 101 2.22 -1.89 20.45
N SER A 102 1.42 -1.54 19.44
CA SER A 102 0.24 -2.33 19.08
C SER A 102 0.62 -3.76 18.68
N CYS A 103 1.67 -3.93 17.86
CA CYS A 103 2.18 -5.24 17.49
C CYS A 103 2.64 -6.02 18.72
N HIS A 104 3.50 -5.45 19.57
CA HIS A 104 4.00 -6.12 20.79
C HIS A 104 2.87 -6.54 21.74
N VAL A 105 1.82 -5.72 21.88
CA VAL A 105 0.62 -6.06 22.67
C VAL A 105 -0.16 -7.21 22.01
N GLN A 106 -0.44 -7.13 20.70
CA GLN A 106 -1.22 -8.14 19.98
C GLN A 106 -0.57 -9.52 19.98
N ILE A 107 0.76 -9.60 19.82
CA ILE A 107 1.50 -10.87 19.81
C ILE A 107 2.03 -11.29 21.19
N ALA A 108 1.72 -10.50 22.23
CA ALA A 108 2.22 -10.64 23.61
C ALA A 108 3.75 -10.84 23.72
N LYS A 109 4.54 -10.23 22.82
CA LYS A 109 6.01 -10.36 22.76
C LYS A 109 6.64 -9.03 22.38
N GLY A 110 7.58 -8.58 23.21
CA GLY A 110 8.28 -7.30 23.08
C GLY A 110 7.85 -6.29 24.15
N PRO A 111 8.59 -5.19 24.32
CA PRO A 111 8.28 -4.16 25.31
C PRO A 111 6.96 -3.43 24.99
N THR A 112 6.11 -3.26 26.00
CA THR A 112 4.80 -2.59 25.91
C THR A 112 4.65 -1.42 26.88
N ASP A 113 5.58 -1.28 27.82
CA ASP A 113 5.72 -0.15 28.74
C ASP A 113 6.67 0.91 28.17
N CYS A 114 6.71 2.09 28.80
CA CYS A 114 7.56 3.18 28.33
C CYS A 114 9.04 2.83 28.41
N ARG A 115 9.54 2.32 29.55
CA ARG A 115 10.99 2.11 29.79
C ARG A 115 11.56 0.91 29.04
N GLY A 116 10.74 -0.09 28.72
CA GLY A 116 11.11 -1.20 27.84
C GLY A 116 11.44 -0.77 26.41
N CYS A 117 10.92 0.37 25.95
CA CYS A 117 11.26 0.98 24.66
C CYS A 117 12.25 2.16 24.79
N HIS A 118 12.06 3.00 25.81
CA HIS A 118 12.75 4.27 26.01
C HIS A 118 13.85 4.16 27.06
N VAL A 119 15.07 3.87 26.60
CA VAL A 119 16.25 3.81 27.46
C VAL A 119 16.80 5.22 27.64
N VAL A 120 16.45 5.85 28.77
CA VAL A 120 17.13 7.07 29.23
C VAL A 120 18.53 6.66 29.68
N PRO A 121 19.62 7.17 29.07
CA PRO A 121 20.95 6.92 29.58
C PRO A 121 21.01 7.49 31.01
N VAL A 122 21.37 6.63 31.97
CA VAL A 122 21.59 7.07 33.35
C VAL A 122 22.67 8.14 33.30
N LYS A 123 22.37 9.34 33.79
CA LYS A 123 23.40 10.36 33.99
C LYS A 123 24.38 9.78 35.00
N GLU A 124 25.55 9.40 34.52
CA GLU A 124 26.61 8.82 35.33
C GLU A 124 26.87 9.78 36.51
N PRO A 125 26.75 9.32 37.77
CA PRO A 125 26.96 10.19 38.91
C PRO A 125 28.40 10.73 38.83
N PRO A 126 28.65 11.99 39.23
CA PRO A 126 29.99 12.53 39.20
C PRO A 126 30.89 11.63 40.04
N VAL A 127 32.03 11.23 39.45
CA VAL A 127 32.98 10.32 40.09
C VAL A 127 33.54 11.01 41.34
N VAL A 128 32.92 10.73 42.48
CA VAL A 128 33.48 11.03 43.79
C VAL A 128 34.71 10.14 43.96
N ALA A 129 35.88 10.77 43.92
CA ALA A 129 37.15 10.10 44.15
C ALA A 129 37.22 9.70 45.64
N GLU A 130 36.82 8.47 45.95
CA GLU A 130 36.99 7.90 47.28
C GLU A 130 38.33 7.14 47.37
N ALA A 131 39.03 7.34 48.49
CA ALA A 131 40.45 7.06 48.60
C ALA A 131 40.78 5.56 48.69
N ALA A 132 41.97 5.20 48.23
CA ALA A 132 42.50 3.85 48.33
C ALA A 132 42.81 3.44 49.78
N PRO A 133 42.50 2.20 50.19
CA PRO A 133 43.20 1.49 51.25
C PRO A 133 44.33 0.63 50.68
N ALA A 134 45.48 0.65 51.34
CA ALA A 134 46.67 -0.13 51.02
C ALA A 134 46.53 -1.63 51.45
N PRO A 135 47.41 -2.55 50.97
CA PRO A 135 47.11 -3.98 50.93
C PRO A 135 47.45 -4.75 52.22
N LYS A 136 46.90 -5.96 52.35
CA LYS A 136 47.48 -7.05 53.16
C LYS A 136 47.59 -8.33 52.32
N ALA A 137 48.70 -9.04 52.50
CA ALA A 137 49.10 -10.19 51.71
C ALA A 137 48.83 -11.53 52.44
N GLY A 138 48.71 -12.61 51.66
CA GLY A 138 49.01 -13.98 52.11
C GLY A 138 47.99 -15.07 51.76
N ALA A 139 48.31 -15.92 50.76
CA ALA A 139 48.21 -17.40 50.82
C ALA A 139 48.40 -18.13 49.46
N VAL A 140 49.09 -19.29 49.48
CA VAL A 140 49.56 -20.16 48.37
C VAL A 140 49.17 -21.64 48.64
N ILE A 141 49.15 -22.67 47.74
CA ILE A 141 49.44 -22.81 46.30
C ILE A 141 48.76 -24.07 45.69
N ARG A 142 48.21 -23.97 44.47
CA ARG A 142 48.27 -24.89 43.28
C ARG A 142 47.20 -24.45 42.25
N ALA A 143 47.34 -24.54 40.91
CA ALA A 143 48.04 -25.38 39.92
C ALA A 143 47.20 -26.55 39.35
N GLY A 144 47.02 -26.55 38.03
CA GLY A 144 46.32 -27.56 37.22
C GLY A 144 46.26 -27.16 35.73
N GLU A 145 46.97 -27.90 34.88
CA GLU A 145 47.08 -27.72 33.41
C GLU A 145 45.80 -28.21 32.68
N ALA A 146 45.52 -27.96 31.39
CA ALA A 146 46.43 -27.93 30.24
C ALA A 146 45.95 -27.12 29.01
N ARG A 147 46.81 -27.10 27.99
CA ARG A 147 46.82 -26.38 26.69
C ARG A 147 46.06 -27.20 25.59
N PRO A 148 45.97 -26.82 24.28
CA PRO A 148 46.66 -25.72 23.59
C PRO A 148 45.86 -24.88 22.56
N VAL A 149 46.48 -23.75 22.21
CA VAL A 149 46.22 -22.94 21.00
C VAL A 149 46.94 -23.58 19.80
N MET A 150 46.34 -23.51 18.60
CA MET A 150 47.03 -23.80 17.34
C MET A 150 46.99 -22.57 16.41
N THR A 151 48.11 -22.28 15.78
CA THR A 151 48.35 -21.17 14.83
C THR A 151 48.99 -21.70 13.54
N LEU A 152 49.13 -20.82 12.53
CA LEU A 152 49.84 -20.97 11.24
C LEU A 152 49.01 -21.55 10.07
N PRO A 153 49.39 -21.29 8.79
CA PRO A 153 50.30 -20.26 8.24
C PRO A 153 49.69 -19.43 7.07
N PRO A 154 50.41 -18.41 6.54
CA PRO A 154 50.13 -17.82 5.23
C PRO A 154 50.98 -18.45 4.11
N SER A 155 50.43 -18.57 2.90
CA SER A 155 51.21 -18.94 1.70
C SER A 155 50.56 -18.44 0.41
N ALA A 156 51.39 -18.01 -0.55
CA ALA A 156 51.01 -17.34 -1.79
C ALA A 156 50.67 -18.29 -2.94
N GLY A 157 50.08 -17.76 -4.02
CA GLY A 157 49.92 -18.48 -5.29
C GLY A 157 48.88 -17.88 -6.23
N ALA A 158 49.28 -16.93 -7.07
CA ALA A 158 48.49 -16.50 -8.23
C ALA A 158 48.85 -17.35 -9.46
N PRO A 159 47.90 -17.61 -10.38
CA PRO A 159 48.24 -17.81 -11.78
C PRO A 159 47.65 -16.75 -12.70
N ALA A 160 48.35 -16.57 -13.82
CA ALA A 160 48.23 -15.52 -14.82
C ALA A 160 46.88 -15.38 -15.54
N ALA A 161 46.70 -14.21 -16.16
CA ALA A 161 45.61 -13.89 -17.08
C ALA A 161 45.73 -14.64 -18.42
N VAL A 162 44.57 -14.88 -19.06
CA VAL A 162 44.48 -15.10 -20.51
C VAL A 162 43.62 -13.97 -21.08
N ALA A 163 44.28 -13.06 -21.80
CA ALA A 163 43.59 -11.98 -22.51
C ALA A 163 43.12 -12.49 -23.89
N VAL A 164 41.81 -12.43 -24.15
CA VAL A 164 41.27 -12.56 -25.51
C VAL A 164 41.07 -11.17 -26.08
N THR A 165 41.98 -10.77 -26.98
CA THR A 165 41.86 -9.53 -27.75
C THR A 165 40.80 -9.68 -28.84
N ARG A 166 39.82 -8.78 -28.86
CA ARG A 166 39.04 -8.49 -30.06
C ARG A 166 39.19 -7.02 -30.41
N SER A 167 40.03 -6.75 -31.40
CA SER A 167 40.15 -5.44 -32.03
C SER A 167 38.86 -5.12 -32.78
N GLY A 168 38.12 -4.12 -32.31
CA GLY A 168 37.02 -3.49 -33.03
C GLY A 168 37.29 -2.00 -33.12
N THR A 169 37.60 -1.51 -34.31
CA THR A 169 37.89 -0.09 -34.56
C THR A 169 36.64 0.76 -34.35
N ALA A 170 36.63 1.58 -33.29
CA ALA A 170 35.59 2.57 -33.06
C ALA A 170 35.76 3.73 -34.06
N ALA A 171 34.75 3.96 -34.91
CA ALA A 171 34.65 5.18 -35.69
C ALA A 171 34.31 6.38 -34.78
N PRO A 172 34.82 7.59 -35.05
CA PRO A 172 34.54 8.76 -34.23
C PRO A 172 33.06 9.16 -34.35
N LEU A 173 32.36 9.20 -33.21
CA LEU A 173 31.01 9.76 -33.14
C LEU A 173 31.06 11.27 -33.34
N VAL A 174 30.40 11.74 -34.40
CA VAL A 174 30.16 13.17 -34.65
C VAL A 174 29.29 13.71 -33.52
N GLN A 175 29.81 14.66 -32.75
CA GLN A 175 29.02 15.40 -31.77
C GLN A 175 28.10 16.39 -32.50
N VAL A 176 26.81 16.07 -32.56
CA VAL A 176 25.77 17.03 -32.97
C VAL A 176 25.62 18.05 -31.83
N PRO A 177 25.63 19.36 -32.09
CA PRO A 177 25.46 20.36 -31.05
C PRO A 177 24.08 20.23 -30.39
N ALA A 178 24.02 20.46 -29.08
CA ALA A 178 22.78 20.41 -28.33
C ALA A 178 21.83 21.53 -28.79
N GLY A 179 20.81 21.16 -29.56
CA GLY A 179 19.67 22.04 -29.81
C GLY A 179 18.93 22.32 -28.50
N GLU A 180 18.37 23.52 -28.40
CA GLU A 180 17.60 23.99 -27.24
C GLU A 180 16.47 22.99 -26.95
N GLY A 181 16.62 22.24 -25.86
CA GLY A 181 15.74 21.12 -25.57
C GLY A 181 14.38 21.60 -25.10
N ASP A 182 13.36 21.43 -25.94
CA ASP A 182 11.96 21.57 -25.54
C ASP A 182 11.72 20.85 -24.21
N ALA A 183 11.25 21.60 -23.21
CA ALA A 183 10.99 21.05 -21.89
C ALA A 183 10.00 19.89 -22.03
N ALA A 184 10.37 18.72 -21.48
CA ALA A 184 9.54 17.52 -21.55
C ALA A 184 8.11 17.88 -21.09
N PRO A 185 7.07 17.53 -21.88
CA PRO A 185 5.72 18.01 -21.64
C PRO A 185 5.27 17.62 -20.23
N ALA A 186 4.92 18.63 -19.43
CA ALA A 186 4.48 18.41 -18.06
C ALA A 186 3.27 17.47 -18.06
N LEU A 187 3.41 16.31 -17.41
CA LEU A 187 2.37 15.29 -17.33
C LEU A 187 1.06 15.94 -16.84
N ALA A 188 -0.01 15.81 -17.63
CA ALA A 188 -1.28 16.43 -17.31
C ALA A 188 -1.76 15.97 -15.91
N PRO A 189 -2.16 16.88 -15.01
CA PRO A 189 -2.52 16.50 -13.65
C PRO A 189 -3.76 15.59 -13.66
N PHE A 190 -3.70 14.49 -12.91
CA PHE A 190 -4.84 13.61 -12.68
C PHE A 190 -6.02 14.42 -12.12
N VAL A 191 -7.12 14.47 -12.87
CA VAL A 191 -8.37 15.09 -12.41
C VAL A 191 -9.14 14.07 -11.58
N ARG A 192 -9.47 14.40 -10.33
CA ARG A 192 -10.15 13.50 -9.40
C ARG A 192 -11.55 13.99 -9.10
N THR A 193 -12.54 13.14 -9.29
CA THR A 193 -13.94 13.44 -8.99
C THR A 193 -14.43 12.53 -7.89
N LEU A 194 -14.93 13.12 -6.79
CA LEU A 194 -15.67 12.39 -5.78
C LEU A 194 -17.15 12.47 -6.12
N GLU A 195 -17.75 11.31 -6.35
CA GLU A 195 -19.13 11.11 -6.75
C GLU A 195 -19.90 10.40 -5.61
N ALA A 196 -21.14 10.80 -5.36
CA ALA A 196 -22.04 10.16 -4.41
C ALA A 196 -23.45 10.07 -5.00
N GLY A 197 -24.24 9.09 -4.59
CA GLY A 197 -25.60 8.92 -5.08
C GLY A 197 -26.24 7.61 -4.64
N LEU A 198 -27.04 7.03 -5.53
CA LEU A 198 -27.83 5.83 -5.27
C LEU A 198 -27.48 4.74 -6.27
N SER A 199 -27.46 3.49 -5.80
CA SER A 199 -27.35 2.28 -6.60
C SER A 199 -28.54 1.37 -6.33
N VAL A 200 -29.07 0.73 -7.37
CA VAL A 200 -30.08 -0.31 -7.31
C VAL A 200 -29.44 -1.60 -7.80
N LEU A 201 -29.37 -2.59 -6.92
CA LEU A 201 -28.79 -3.91 -7.16
C LEU A 201 -29.92 -4.93 -7.35
N GLY A 202 -29.72 -5.86 -8.29
CA GLY A 202 -30.52 -7.07 -8.43
C GLY A 202 -29.63 -8.22 -8.89
N GLY A 203 -30.09 -9.46 -8.75
CA GLY A 203 -29.30 -10.62 -9.12
C GLY A 203 -30.13 -11.88 -9.31
N THR A 204 -29.48 -12.96 -9.73
CA THR A 204 -30.15 -14.26 -9.95
C THR A 204 -30.75 -14.80 -8.65
N GLY A 205 -32.07 -14.67 -8.48
CA GLY A 205 -32.80 -15.11 -7.28
C GLY A 205 -32.78 -14.14 -6.11
N GLN A 206 -32.45 -12.86 -6.34
CA GLN A 206 -32.47 -11.80 -5.34
C GLN A 206 -33.51 -10.72 -5.69
N ASP A 207 -34.12 -10.13 -4.67
CA ASP A 207 -35.00 -8.97 -4.82
C ASP A 207 -34.23 -7.75 -5.37
N LEU A 208 -34.93 -6.78 -5.98
CA LEU A 208 -34.34 -5.49 -6.29
C LEU A 208 -34.22 -4.65 -5.03
N VAL A 209 -32.99 -4.21 -4.72
CA VAL A 209 -32.68 -3.48 -3.49
C VAL A 209 -31.91 -2.20 -3.83
N ALA A 210 -32.18 -1.11 -3.11
CA ALA A 210 -31.53 0.18 -3.31
C ALA A 210 -30.69 0.60 -2.10
N GLY A 211 -29.66 1.39 -2.34
CA GLY A 211 -28.82 1.96 -1.27
C GLY A 211 -27.79 2.98 -1.76
N PRO A 212 -27.05 3.62 -0.84
CA PRO A 212 -26.06 4.64 -1.20
C PRO A 212 -24.86 4.08 -1.97
N SER A 213 -24.36 4.90 -2.88
CA SER A 213 -23.14 4.68 -3.67
C SER A 213 -22.17 5.84 -3.46
N VAL A 214 -20.89 5.54 -3.30
CA VAL A 214 -19.80 6.52 -3.35
C VAL A 214 -18.75 6.02 -4.34
N ARG A 215 -18.29 6.88 -5.24
CA ARG A 215 -17.25 6.57 -6.23
C ARG A 215 -16.20 7.68 -6.28
N LEU A 216 -14.93 7.30 -6.27
CA LEU A 216 -13.81 8.18 -6.57
C LEU A 216 -13.29 7.79 -7.96
N THR A 217 -13.46 8.68 -8.93
CA THR A 217 -12.83 8.55 -10.27
C THR A 217 -11.56 9.39 -10.36
N SER A 218 -10.55 8.87 -11.06
CA SER A 218 -9.32 9.58 -11.42
C SER A 218 -9.11 9.47 -12.92
N HIS A 219 -8.97 10.62 -13.58
CA HIS A 219 -8.94 10.77 -15.03
C HIS A 219 -7.55 11.23 -15.47
N TYR A 220 -6.99 10.58 -16.48
CA TYR A 220 -5.73 10.99 -17.13
C TYR A 220 -5.86 10.78 -18.63
N ASP A 221 -5.98 11.87 -19.39
CA ASP A 221 -6.37 11.84 -20.81
C ASP A 221 -7.64 10.97 -21.02
N ARG A 222 -7.54 9.83 -21.71
CA ARG A 222 -8.65 8.87 -21.90
C ARG A 222 -8.69 7.77 -20.83
N ALA A 223 -7.66 7.62 -20.01
CA ALA A 223 -7.60 6.59 -18.98
C ALA A 223 -8.47 6.97 -17.77
N LEU A 224 -9.28 6.02 -17.32
CA LEU A 224 -10.18 6.16 -16.18
C LEU A 224 -9.86 5.09 -15.14
N LEU A 225 -9.53 5.51 -13.93
CA LEU A 225 -9.46 4.67 -12.74
C LEU A 225 -10.66 4.98 -11.83
N ALA A 226 -11.31 3.95 -11.29
CA ALA A 226 -12.45 4.11 -10.40
C ALA A 226 -12.32 3.22 -9.16
N HIS A 227 -12.64 3.79 -8.00
CA HIS A 227 -12.91 3.05 -6.77
C HIS A 227 -14.36 3.34 -6.40
N SER A 228 -15.21 2.33 -6.26
CA SER A 228 -16.59 2.51 -5.81
C SER A 228 -16.92 1.62 -4.63
N LEU A 229 -17.76 2.15 -3.75
CA LEU A 229 -18.31 1.48 -2.59
C LEU A 229 -19.83 1.65 -2.63
N ASP A 230 -20.52 0.56 -2.90
CA ASP A 230 -21.97 0.49 -2.99
C ASP A 230 -22.48 -0.30 -1.78
N TRP A 231 -23.26 0.34 -0.89
CA TRP A 231 -23.92 -0.34 0.23
C TRP A 231 -25.38 -0.51 -0.12
N VAL A 232 -25.80 -1.71 -0.47
CA VAL A 232 -27.15 -1.96 -0.99
C VAL A 232 -27.88 -2.97 -0.11
N GLY A 233 -28.93 -2.51 0.56
CA GLY A 233 -29.80 -3.34 1.38
C GLY A 233 -29.73 -3.13 2.89
N GLY A 234 -30.64 -3.84 3.56
CA GLY A 234 -30.85 -3.75 5.00
C GLY A 234 -29.92 -4.65 5.80
N ARG A 235 -30.13 -4.69 7.12
CA ARG A 235 -29.24 -5.36 8.08
C ARG A 235 -29.09 -6.88 7.86
N ASP A 236 -30.10 -7.52 7.28
CA ASP A 236 -30.21 -8.99 7.20
C ASP A 236 -30.02 -9.56 5.77
N ARG A 237 -30.00 -8.69 4.75
CA ARG A 237 -29.74 -9.02 3.33
C ARG A 237 -28.93 -7.92 2.64
N GLY A 238 -27.98 -7.34 3.36
CA GLY A 238 -27.12 -6.28 2.83
C GLY A 238 -26.01 -6.87 1.97
N HIS A 239 -25.73 -6.19 0.86
CA HIS A 239 -24.52 -6.36 0.06
C HIS A 239 -23.66 -5.11 0.22
N VAL A 240 -22.35 -5.28 0.42
CA VAL A 240 -21.39 -4.17 0.40
C VAL A 240 -20.34 -4.48 -0.66
N LEU A 241 -20.50 -3.86 -1.82
CA LEU A 241 -19.64 -4.03 -2.98
C LEU A 241 -18.52 -3.00 -2.92
N PHE A 242 -17.28 -3.44 -2.65
CA PHE A 242 -16.10 -2.61 -2.82
C PHE A 242 -15.38 -3.01 -4.11
N MET A 243 -15.47 -2.15 -5.13
CA MET A 243 -14.96 -2.41 -6.48
C MET A 243 -13.86 -1.41 -6.85
N VAL A 244 -12.79 -1.91 -7.46
CA VAL A 244 -11.73 -1.12 -8.08
C VAL A 244 -11.66 -1.47 -9.55
N GLY A 245 -11.52 -0.47 -10.42
CA GLY A 245 -11.54 -0.68 -11.85
C GLY A 245 -10.70 0.29 -12.64
N GLY A 246 -10.39 -0.15 -13.86
CA GLY A 246 -9.65 0.61 -14.86
C GLY A 246 -10.32 0.48 -16.21
N GLY A 247 -10.17 1.50 -17.04
CA GLY A 247 -10.72 1.50 -18.39
C GLY A 247 -10.57 2.86 -19.07
N ALA A 248 -11.53 3.19 -19.93
CA ALA A 248 -11.48 4.37 -20.78
C ALA A 248 -12.71 5.27 -20.65
N GLU A 249 -12.47 6.57 -20.79
CA GLU A 249 -13.50 7.56 -21.07
C GLU A 249 -13.42 8.00 -22.55
N LEU A 250 -14.55 7.92 -23.24
CA LEU A 250 -14.70 8.25 -24.66
C LEU A 250 -15.65 9.45 -24.76
N PRO A 251 -15.20 10.63 -25.25
CA PRO A 251 -16.10 11.76 -25.46
C PRO A 251 -17.10 11.41 -26.57
N VAL A 252 -18.39 11.47 -26.26
CA VAL A 252 -19.50 11.27 -27.23
C VAL A 252 -20.05 12.62 -27.71
N HIS A 253 -20.03 13.61 -26.84
CA HIS A 253 -20.40 15.00 -27.10
C HIS A 253 -19.54 15.91 -26.20
N GLU A 254 -19.43 17.20 -26.52
CA GLU A 254 -18.75 18.24 -25.71
C GLU A 254 -19.02 18.21 -24.19
N ARG A 255 -20.15 17.66 -23.76
CA ARG A 255 -20.60 17.60 -22.37
C ARG A 255 -20.91 16.19 -21.87
N VAL A 256 -20.81 15.17 -22.74
CA VAL A 256 -21.23 13.80 -22.43
C VAL A 256 -20.16 12.82 -22.86
N SER A 257 -19.67 12.04 -21.91
CA SER A 257 -18.70 10.98 -22.15
C SER A 257 -19.29 9.60 -21.85
N LEU A 258 -18.90 8.61 -22.65
CA LEU A 258 -19.10 7.20 -22.36
C LEU A 258 -17.91 6.67 -21.55
N GLN A 259 -18.19 6.01 -20.44
CA GLN A 259 -17.21 5.35 -19.58
C GLN A 259 -17.32 3.84 -19.76
N LEU A 260 -16.20 3.17 -19.95
CA LEU A 260 -16.09 1.72 -20.08
C LEU A 260 -15.00 1.23 -19.12
N LEU A 261 -15.35 0.40 -18.14
CA LEU A 261 -14.42 -0.09 -17.12
C LEU A 261 -14.52 -1.61 -16.95
N GLY A 262 -13.37 -2.27 -16.81
CA GLY A 262 -13.28 -3.53 -16.09
C GLY A 262 -13.22 -3.25 -14.59
N ILE A 263 -13.98 -3.97 -13.79
CA ILE A 263 -14.04 -3.81 -12.32
C ILE A 263 -13.79 -5.15 -11.62
N GLY A 264 -13.01 -5.12 -10.55
CA GLY A 264 -12.75 -6.26 -9.68
C GLY A 264 -12.71 -5.83 -8.22
N GLY A 265 -13.08 -6.71 -7.30
CA GLY A 265 -13.27 -6.29 -5.92
C GLY A 265 -13.78 -7.40 -5.02
N VAL A 266 -14.54 -6.99 -4.00
CA VAL A 266 -15.21 -7.90 -3.06
C VAL A 266 -16.67 -7.51 -2.90
N ASP A 267 -17.54 -8.52 -2.89
CA ASP A 267 -18.86 -8.42 -2.26
C ASP A 267 -18.78 -8.92 -0.82
N ALA A 268 -19.41 -8.21 0.09
CA ALA A 268 -19.69 -8.67 1.45
C ALA A 268 -21.21 -8.86 1.57
N ALA A 269 -21.65 -10.11 1.47
CA ALA A 269 -23.07 -10.48 1.53
C ALA A 269 -23.43 -11.09 2.90
N GLY A 270 -24.67 -10.88 3.32
CA GLY A 270 -25.29 -11.61 4.43
C GLY A 270 -25.00 -11.07 5.84
N SER A 271 -25.47 -11.81 6.85
CA SER A 271 -25.37 -11.44 8.27
C SER A 271 -24.06 -11.87 8.91
N THR A 272 -23.42 -12.91 8.38
CA THR A 272 -21.99 -13.20 8.61
C THR A 272 -21.21 -12.53 7.48
N VAL A 273 -20.13 -11.82 7.78
CA VAL A 273 -19.40 -11.03 6.77
C VAL A 273 -18.56 -11.97 5.88
N VAL A 274 -19.21 -12.56 4.88
CA VAL A 274 -18.56 -13.42 3.88
C VAL A 274 -18.04 -12.54 2.74
N LEU A 275 -16.71 -12.40 2.67
CA LEU A 275 -16.05 -11.67 1.58
C LEU A 275 -15.88 -12.59 0.37
N MET A 276 -16.63 -12.32 -0.70
CA MET A 276 -16.57 -13.02 -1.98
C MET A 276 -15.77 -12.19 -2.99
N PRO A 277 -14.71 -12.73 -3.61
CA PRO A 277 -13.98 -12.01 -4.67
C PRO A 277 -14.87 -11.94 -5.92
N ALA A 278 -15.03 -10.73 -6.46
CA ALA A 278 -15.97 -10.42 -7.52
C ALA A 278 -15.29 -9.76 -8.72
N LEU A 279 -15.73 -10.07 -9.93
CA LEU A 279 -15.20 -9.52 -11.19
C LEU A 279 -16.35 -9.13 -12.12
N GLY A 280 -16.20 -8.05 -12.88
CA GLY A 280 -17.25 -7.55 -13.74
C GLY A 280 -16.82 -6.45 -14.70
N ALA A 281 -17.83 -5.84 -15.32
CA ALA A 281 -17.68 -4.67 -16.19
C ALA A 281 -18.70 -3.60 -15.79
N ARG A 282 -18.36 -2.34 -16.06
CA ARG A 282 -19.23 -1.18 -15.86
C ARG A 282 -19.21 -0.30 -17.10
N VAL A 283 -20.39 0.06 -17.57
CA VAL A 283 -20.62 1.06 -18.62
C VAL A 283 -21.35 2.26 -18.00
N GLY A 284 -21.02 3.48 -18.40
CA GLY A 284 -21.70 4.66 -17.88
C GLY A 284 -21.68 5.86 -18.82
N LEU A 285 -22.60 6.79 -18.60
CA LEU A 285 -22.67 8.08 -19.27
C LEU A 285 -22.45 9.17 -18.24
N ALA A 286 -21.34 9.90 -18.36
CA ALA A 286 -20.98 11.02 -17.50
C ALA A 286 -21.33 12.34 -18.20
N TRP A 287 -22.32 13.06 -17.66
CA TRP A 287 -22.66 14.42 -18.09
C TRP A 287 -21.88 15.43 -17.24
N ARG A 288 -20.95 16.15 -17.88
CA ARG A 288 -20.25 17.32 -17.33
C ARG A 288 -21.15 18.56 -17.54
N ARG A 289 -21.77 19.11 -16.49
CA ARG A 289 -22.60 20.35 -16.57
C ARG A 289 -22.06 21.43 -15.66
N ALA A 290 -22.04 22.67 -16.16
CA ALA A 290 -21.60 23.85 -15.43
C ALA A 290 -22.68 24.43 -14.48
N VAL A 291 -23.34 23.59 -13.67
CA VAL A 291 -24.15 24.11 -12.56
C VAL A 291 -23.22 24.41 -11.37
N PRO A 292 -23.41 25.48 -10.59
CA PRO A 292 -22.44 25.90 -9.57
C PRO A 292 -22.14 24.82 -8.52
N TRP A 293 -23.16 23.99 -8.22
CA TRP A 293 -23.22 23.03 -7.14
C TRP A 293 -22.96 21.57 -7.57
N MET A 294 -22.57 21.27 -8.81
CA MET A 294 -22.25 19.89 -9.25
C MET A 294 -21.42 19.94 -10.53
N ASP A 295 -20.28 19.23 -10.58
CA ASP A 295 -19.42 19.16 -11.78
C ASP A 295 -19.90 18.07 -12.75
N THR A 296 -20.31 16.91 -12.22
CA THR A 296 -20.65 15.71 -13.00
C THR A 296 -21.93 15.05 -12.51
N LEU A 297 -22.75 14.57 -13.45
CA LEU A 297 -23.85 13.64 -13.20
C LEU A 297 -23.61 12.38 -14.02
N THR A 298 -23.44 11.23 -13.36
CA THR A 298 -23.08 9.98 -14.01
C THR A 298 -24.16 8.93 -13.81
N PHE A 299 -24.62 8.35 -14.90
CA PHE A 299 -25.48 7.16 -14.92
C PHE A 299 -24.61 5.96 -15.26
N SER A 300 -24.65 4.87 -14.51
CA SER A 300 -23.84 3.69 -14.81
C SER A 300 -24.58 2.38 -14.57
N PHE A 301 -24.38 1.43 -15.48
CA PHE A 301 -24.79 0.04 -15.34
C PHE A 301 -23.56 -0.84 -15.14
N SER A 302 -23.63 -1.75 -14.17
CA SER A 302 -22.54 -2.67 -13.81
C SER A 302 -23.06 -4.10 -13.84
N GLY A 303 -22.32 -5.02 -14.45
CA GLY A 303 -22.54 -6.46 -14.33
C GLY A 303 -21.35 -7.08 -13.62
N VAL A 304 -21.58 -7.75 -12.50
CA VAL A 304 -20.55 -8.34 -11.62
C VAL A 304 -20.90 -9.79 -11.33
N SER A 305 -19.91 -10.67 -11.27
CA SER A 305 -20.10 -12.05 -10.81
C SER A 305 -19.07 -12.42 -9.76
N ASP A 306 -19.52 -13.13 -8.73
CA ASP A 306 -18.65 -13.72 -7.72
C ASP A 306 -17.87 -14.89 -8.32
N LEU A 307 -16.56 -14.89 -8.09
CA LEU A 307 -15.65 -15.93 -8.56
C LEU A 307 -15.73 -17.21 -7.70
N VAL A 308 -16.36 -17.13 -6.52
CA VAL A 308 -16.57 -18.23 -5.59
C VAL A 308 -18.06 -18.34 -5.29
N ARG A 309 -18.61 -19.54 -5.40
CA ARG A 309 -19.98 -19.86 -4.96
C ARG A 309 -19.91 -20.67 -3.68
N ARG A 310 -20.76 -20.35 -2.71
CA ARG A 310 -20.85 -21.06 -1.43
C ARG A 310 -22.28 -21.53 -1.17
N ARG A 311 -22.43 -22.31 -0.10
CA ARG A 311 -23.70 -22.44 0.59
C ARG A 311 -23.51 -21.91 2.00
N ASP A 312 -24.52 -21.22 2.50
CA ASP A 312 -24.61 -20.85 3.92
C ASP A 312 -24.96 -22.06 4.79
N ASP A 313 -25.00 -21.87 6.11
CA ASP A 313 -25.36 -22.91 7.08
C ASP A 313 -26.84 -23.36 6.95
N LEU A 314 -27.67 -22.62 6.20
CA LEU A 314 -29.07 -22.94 5.89
C LEU A 314 -29.20 -23.68 4.54
N GLY A 315 -28.10 -23.91 3.82
CA GLY A 315 -28.05 -24.57 2.52
C GLY A 315 -28.43 -23.68 1.32
N ALA A 316 -28.76 -22.41 1.55
CA ALA A 316 -28.98 -21.43 0.49
C ALA A 316 -27.68 -21.15 -0.26
N ARG A 317 -27.77 -20.82 -1.56
CA ARG A 317 -26.60 -20.54 -2.39
C ARG A 317 -26.17 -19.08 -2.26
N GLU A 318 -24.93 -18.88 -1.83
CA GLU A 318 -24.26 -17.58 -1.82
C GLU A 318 -23.38 -17.41 -3.05
N GLY A 319 -23.30 -16.17 -3.54
CA GLY A 319 -22.57 -15.78 -4.75
C GLY A 319 -23.35 -16.05 -6.04
N GLY A 320 -23.22 -15.16 -7.01
CA GLY A 320 -23.99 -15.23 -8.25
C GLY A 320 -23.56 -14.23 -9.32
N ALA A 321 -24.52 -13.86 -10.17
CA ALA A 321 -24.40 -12.72 -11.07
C ALA A 321 -25.33 -11.61 -10.57
N MET A 322 -24.76 -10.43 -10.41
CA MET A 322 -25.40 -9.22 -9.92
C MET A 322 -25.33 -8.11 -10.97
N PHE A 323 -26.38 -7.31 -11.05
CA PHE A 323 -26.49 -6.16 -11.92
C PHE A 323 -26.85 -4.94 -11.09
N ALA A 324 -26.07 -3.87 -11.23
CA ALA A 324 -26.24 -2.62 -10.50
C ALA A 324 -26.48 -1.45 -11.46
N PHE A 325 -27.57 -0.73 -11.27
CA PHE A 325 -27.81 0.57 -11.92
C PHE A 325 -27.60 1.69 -10.91
N SER A 326 -26.72 2.64 -11.21
CA SER A 326 -26.34 3.71 -10.28
C SER A 326 -26.48 5.08 -10.92
N VAL A 327 -26.95 6.06 -10.13
CA VAL A 327 -27.00 7.48 -10.49
C VAL A 327 -26.25 8.26 -9.43
N THR A 328 -25.19 8.95 -9.84
CA THR A 328 -24.26 9.64 -8.92
C THR A 328 -23.96 11.06 -9.39
N SER A 329 -23.96 12.02 -8.46
CA SER A 329 -23.49 13.38 -8.68
C SER A 329 -22.09 13.56 -8.09
N GLY A 330 -21.24 14.39 -8.69
CA GLY A 330 -19.85 14.52 -8.28
C GLY A 330 -19.25 15.91 -8.39
N TYR A 331 -18.13 16.06 -7.68
CA TYR A 331 -17.35 17.27 -7.52
C TYR A 331 -15.88 16.99 -7.81
N ARG A 332 -15.23 17.91 -8.53
CA ARG A 332 -13.79 17.88 -8.77
C ARG A 332 -13.03 18.29 -7.52
N LEU A 333 -12.15 17.42 -7.03
CA LEU A 333 -11.40 17.65 -5.80
C LEU A 333 -10.42 18.82 -5.91
N GLU A 334 -9.94 19.15 -7.12
CA GLU A 334 -9.09 20.34 -7.35
C GLU A 334 -9.77 21.67 -7.00
N ARG A 335 -11.11 21.72 -6.87
CA ARG A 335 -11.82 22.92 -6.38
C ARG A 335 -11.52 23.24 -4.91
N PHE A 336 -11.15 22.23 -4.11
CA PHE A 336 -10.90 22.36 -2.67
C PHE A 336 -9.41 22.44 -2.30
N ALA A 337 -8.52 22.40 -3.30
CA ALA A 337 -7.07 22.46 -3.13
C ALA A 337 -6.48 23.88 -3.30
N ARG A 338 -7.32 24.91 -3.15
CA ARG A 338 -6.97 26.34 -3.26
C ARG A 338 -7.31 27.08 -1.98
#